data_AF-A0A1H6F591-F1
#
_entry.id   AF-A0A1H6F591-F1
#
_cell.length_a   1.000
_cell.length_b   1.000
_cell.length_c   1.000
_cell.angle_alpha   90.00
_cell.angle_beta   90.00
_cell.angle_gamma   90.00
#
_symmetry.space_group_name_H-M   'P 1'
#
loop_
_entity.id
_entity.type
_entity.pdbx_description
1 polymer ?
#
loop_
_entity_poly.entity_id
_entity_poly.type
_entity_poly.pdbx_seq_one_letter_code
_entity_poly.pdbx_strand_id
1 'polypeptide(L)'
;MIGLVETSSNLAIVKSENKQVKVACLMRSSVDSAKNALGSSIESVFALAGAKVQFDGAYPGWKPNMDSPILKTMQEVYNNKYGKIPEIKAIHAGLECGLLGGVYPNWDMISFGPTIRFPHSPDEKVNIETVVKFYDFLLETLKNIPKK
;
A
#
# COMPACT_ATOMS: atom_id res chain seq x y z
N MET A 1 4.09 -2.12 -12.94
CA MET A 1 3.67 -3.53 -13.15
C MET A 1 2.47 -3.52 -14.08
N ILE A 2 2.44 -4.38 -15.10
CA ILE A 2 1.31 -4.45 -16.03
C ILE A 2 0.02 -4.73 -15.24
N GLY A 3 -1.03 -3.96 -15.51
CA GLY A 3 -2.34 -4.12 -14.86
C GLY A 3 -2.47 -3.53 -13.44
N LEU A 4 -1.40 -2.95 -12.87
CA LEU A 4 -1.50 -2.23 -11.60
C LEU A 4 -2.04 -0.81 -11.82
N VAL A 5 -3.11 -0.45 -11.11
CA VAL A 5 -3.62 0.92 -11.09
C VAL A 5 -2.55 1.86 -10.53
N GLU A 6 -2.21 2.92 -11.26
CA GLU A 6 -1.25 3.91 -10.80
C GLU A 6 -1.91 4.95 -9.90
N THR A 7 -3.01 5.56 -10.37
CA THR A 7 -3.68 6.70 -9.72
C THR A 7 -5.19 6.49 -9.71
N SER A 8 -5.85 6.73 -8.58
CA SER A 8 -7.31 6.61 -8.44
C SER A 8 -7.88 7.55 -7.37
N SER A 9 -9.21 7.68 -7.35
CA SER A 9 -9.96 8.32 -6.26
C SER A 9 -11.17 7.48 -5.90
N ASN A 10 -11.54 7.47 -4.63
CA ASN A 10 -12.81 6.93 -4.16
C ASN A 10 -13.65 8.04 -3.53
N LEU A 11 -14.88 8.24 -4.00
CA LEU A 11 -15.87 9.11 -3.36
C LEU A 11 -16.54 8.31 -2.24
N ALA A 12 -16.00 8.44 -1.03
CA ALA A 12 -16.24 7.51 0.08
C ALA A 12 -17.50 7.85 0.87
N ILE A 13 -17.76 9.13 1.11
CA ILE A 13 -18.88 9.58 1.96
C ILE A 13 -19.52 10.80 1.30
N VAL A 14 -20.84 10.76 1.14
CA VAL A 14 -21.67 11.94 0.84
C VAL A 14 -22.70 12.07 1.95
N LYS A 15 -22.66 13.18 2.68
CA LYS A 15 -23.59 13.45 3.77
C LYS A 15 -24.28 14.78 3.53
N SER A 16 -25.60 14.78 3.57
CA SER A 16 -26.41 16.00 3.58
C SER A 16 -26.96 16.23 4.98
N GLU A 17 -26.59 17.36 5.60
CA GLU A 17 -27.03 17.76 6.94
C GLU A 17 -26.97 19.28 7.07
N ASN A 18 -27.84 19.90 7.87
CA ASN A 18 -27.77 21.33 8.21
C ASN A 18 -27.62 22.29 7.00
N LYS A 19 -28.34 22.02 5.90
CA LYS A 19 -28.26 22.77 4.63
C LYS A 19 -26.86 22.76 3.97
N GLN A 20 -26.03 21.76 4.30
CA GLN A 20 -24.72 21.55 3.72
C GLN A 20 -24.62 20.13 3.16
N VAL A 21 -23.79 19.96 2.13
CA VAL A 21 -23.38 18.66 1.61
C VAL A 21 -21.87 18.53 1.83
N LYS A 22 -21.46 17.50 2.55
CA LYS A 22 -20.05 17.14 2.76
C LYS A 22 -19.73 15.93 1.89
N VAL A 23 -18.69 16.04 1.09
CA VAL A 23 -18.16 14.96 0.26
C VAL A 23 -16.75 14.65 0.74
N ALA A 24 -16.48 13.40 1.07
CA ALA A 24 -15.16 12.91 1.41
C ALA A 24 -14.66 11.99 0.30
N CYS A 25 -13.50 12.33 -0.26
CA CYS A 25 -12.81 11.52 -1.26
C CYS A 25 -11.47 11.05 -0.73
N LEU A 26 -11.04 9.85 -1.12
CA LEU A 26 -9.70 9.35 -0.86
C LEU A 26 -8.96 9.15 -2.17
N MET A 27 -7.95 9.99 -2.41
CA MET A 27 -7.07 9.88 -3.56
C MET A 27 -5.89 8.97 -3.25
N ARG A 28 -5.47 8.18 -4.23
CA ARG A 28 -4.30 7.31 -4.13
C ARG A 28 -3.47 7.42 -5.39
N SER A 29 -2.16 7.40 -5.24
CA SER A 29 -1.26 7.16 -6.36
C SER A 29 0.03 6.50 -5.89
N SER A 30 0.65 5.70 -6.75
CA SER A 30 2.05 5.29 -6.59
C SER A 30 3.04 6.39 -6.98
N VAL A 31 2.58 7.51 -7.55
CA VAL A 31 3.39 8.65 -7.98
C VAL A 31 2.81 9.94 -7.41
N ASP A 32 3.57 10.64 -6.58
CA ASP A 32 3.07 11.82 -5.87
C ASP A 32 2.66 12.97 -6.81
N SER A 33 3.37 13.17 -7.92
CA SER A 33 2.99 14.20 -8.91
C SER A 33 1.64 13.91 -9.57
N ALA A 34 1.32 12.63 -9.82
CA ALA A 34 0.02 12.22 -10.37
C ALA A 34 -1.10 12.39 -9.34
N LYS A 35 -0.83 12.10 -8.06
CA LYS A 35 -1.77 12.38 -6.94
C LYS A 35 -2.09 13.87 -6.85
N ASN A 36 -1.08 14.73 -6.97
CA ASN A 36 -1.25 16.19 -6.92
C ASN A 36 -2.08 16.68 -8.12
N ALA A 37 -1.81 16.19 -9.33
CA ALA A 37 -2.58 16.53 -10.53
C ALA A 37 -4.06 16.10 -10.42
N LEU A 38 -4.32 14.92 -9.85
CA LEU A 38 -5.68 14.47 -9.55
C LEU A 38 -6.36 15.38 -8.51
N GLY A 39 -5.63 15.76 -7.45
CA GLY A 39 -6.08 16.73 -6.46
C GLY A 39 -6.52 18.04 -7.09
N SER A 40 -5.69 18.66 -7.93
CA SER A 40 -6.03 19.90 -8.64
C SER A 40 -7.27 19.76 -9.54
N SER A 41 -7.44 18.59 -10.17
CA SER A 41 -8.62 18.31 -11.00
C SER A 41 -9.90 18.21 -10.16
N ILE A 42 -9.86 17.52 -9.02
CA ILE A 42 -10.99 17.41 -8.09
C ILE A 42 -11.32 18.78 -7.50
N GLU A 43 -10.31 19.53 -7.07
CA GLU A 43 -10.48 20.89 -6.55
C GLU A 43 -11.18 21.79 -7.56
N SER A 44 -10.72 21.76 -8.82
CA SER A 44 -11.31 22.58 -9.89
C SER A 44 -12.80 22.31 -10.08
N VAL A 45 -13.22 21.04 -10.09
CA VAL A 45 -14.63 20.66 -10.26
C VAL A 45 -15.49 21.14 -9.09
N PHE A 46 -15.02 20.96 -7.85
CA PHE A 46 -15.78 21.37 -6.66
C PHE A 46 -15.78 22.88 -6.46
N ALA A 47 -14.70 23.58 -6.81
CA ALA A 47 -14.63 25.04 -6.79
C ALA A 47 -15.63 25.66 -7.79
N LEU A 48 -15.76 25.09 -8.99
CA LEU A 48 -16.78 25.51 -9.97
C LEU A 48 -18.21 25.34 -9.44
N ALA A 49 -18.44 24.37 -8.56
CA ALA A 49 -19.72 24.15 -7.88
C ALA A 49 -19.93 25.06 -6.64
N GLY A 50 -18.99 25.97 -6.33
CA GLY A 50 -19.04 26.84 -5.16
C GLY A 50 -18.70 26.15 -3.83
N ALA A 51 -18.11 24.94 -3.87
CA ALA A 51 -17.70 24.23 -2.68
C ALA A 51 -16.32 24.69 -2.17
N LYS A 52 -16.09 24.58 -0.86
CA LYS A 52 -14.77 24.70 -0.26
C LYS A 52 -14.09 23.33 -0.28
N VAL A 53 -12.88 23.27 -0.82
CA VAL A 53 -12.07 22.05 -0.90
C VAL A 53 -10.93 22.14 0.11
N GLN A 54 -10.63 21.04 0.78
CA GLN A 54 -9.50 20.89 1.69
C GLN A 54 -8.84 19.54 1.44
N PHE A 55 -7.52 19.54 1.34
CA PHE A 55 -6.70 18.33 1.33
C PHE A 55 -6.07 18.12 2.70
N ASP A 56 -6.07 16.89 3.18
CA ASP A 56 -5.47 16.49 4.45
C ASP A 56 -5.04 15.02 4.39
N GLY A 57 -4.25 14.56 5.36
CA GLY A 57 -3.85 13.16 5.50
C GLY A 57 -2.92 12.66 4.39
N ALA A 58 -2.14 13.55 3.78
CA ALA A 58 -1.21 13.18 2.72
C ALA A 58 -0.13 12.23 3.26
N TYR A 59 0.10 11.13 2.54
CA TYR A 59 1.20 10.20 2.79
C TYR A 59 1.90 9.83 1.47
N PRO A 60 3.21 9.55 1.49
CA PRO A 60 3.98 9.22 0.30
C PRO A 60 3.70 7.79 -0.19
N GLY A 61 3.90 7.56 -1.49
CA GLY A 61 3.95 6.20 -2.04
C GLY A 61 5.21 5.45 -1.62
N TRP A 62 5.19 4.11 -1.73
CA TRP A 62 6.37 3.27 -1.58
C TRP A 62 6.76 2.67 -2.93
N LYS A 63 7.87 3.14 -3.50
CA LYS A 63 8.37 2.66 -4.80
C LYS A 63 9.12 1.33 -4.61
N PRO A 64 8.80 0.28 -5.39
CA PRO A 64 9.54 -0.98 -5.34
C PRO A 64 11.01 -0.80 -5.71
N ASN A 65 11.90 -1.45 -4.95
CA ASN A 65 13.32 -1.58 -5.26
C ASN A 65 13.64 -3.03 -5.64
N MET A 66 13.80 -3.31 -6.93
CA MET A 66 14.08 -4.68 -7.42
C MET A 66 15.51 -5.14 -7.12
N ASP A 67 16.40 -4.21 -6.77
CA ASP A 67 17.78 -4.51 -6.39
C ASP A 67 17.97 -4.75 -4.89
N SER A 68 16.88 -4.67 -4.11
CA SER A 68 16.84 -4.91 -2.67
C SER A 68 17.51 -6.24 -2.28
N PRO A 69 18.56 -6.22 -1.43
CA PRO A 69 19.17 -7.42 -0.88
C PRO A 69 18.17 -8.33 -0.16
N ILE A 70 17.31 -7.78 0.72
CA ILE A 70 16.33 -8.57 1.45
C ILE A 70 15.28 -9.20 0.52
N LEU A 71 14.90 -8.53 -0.58
CA LEU A 71 14.02 -9.08 -1.60
C LEU A 71 14.62 -10.33 -2.26
N LYS A 72 15.92 -10.30 -2.59
CA LYS A 72 16.62 -11.46 -3.18
C LYS A 72 16.70 -12.62 -2.17
N THR A 73 17.14 -12.34 -0.94
CA THR A 73 17.19 -13.34 0.14
C THR A 73 15.84 -13.99 0.40
N MET A 74 14.77 -13.20 0.49
CA MET A 74 13.44 -13.73 0.78
C MET A 74 12.89 -14.60 -0.36
N GLN A 75 13.20 -14.29 -1.63
CA GLN A 75 12.85 -15.15 -2.76
C GLN A 75 13.55 -16.51 -2.68
N GLU A 76 14.86 -16.51 -2.40
CA GLU A 76 15.65 -17.74 -2.27
C GLU A 76 15.16 -18.60 -1.11
N VAL A 77 14.95 -18.00 0.07
CA VAL A 77 14.42 -18.69 1.25
C VAL A 77 13.06 -19.32 0.95
N TYR A 78 12.16 -18.58 0.30
CA TYR A 78 10.84 -19.10 -0.03
C TYR A 78 10.91 -20.24 -1.05
N ASN A 79 11.77 -20.12 -2.07
CA ASN A 79 11.98 -21.16 -3.07
C ASN A 79 12.58 -22.43 -2.47
N ASN A 80 13.59 -22.30 -1.61
CA ASN A 80 14.21 -23.44 -0.93
C ASN A 80 13.24 -24.17 0.00
N LYS A 81 12.36 -23.43 0.68
CA LYS A 81 11.42 -24.01 1.64
C LYS A 81 10.16 -24.59 0.99
N TYR A 82 9.69 -23.99 -0.10
CA TYR A 82 8.37 -24.30 -0.70
C TYR A 82 8.41 -24.71 -2.17
N GLY A 83 9.61 -24.81 -2.78
CA GLY A 83 9.81 -25.25 -4.16
C GLY A 83 9.23 -24.30 -5.22
N LYS A 84 8.99 -23.04 -4.89
CA LYS A 84 8.46 -22.04 -5.82
C LYS A 84 8.95 -20.63 -5.52
N ILE A 85 9.07 -19.81 -6.56
CA ILE A 85 9.38 -18.38 -6.41
C ILE A 85 8.10 -17.63 -5.98
N PRO A 86 8.13 -16.81 -4.93
CA PRO A 86 6.98 -16.02 -4.51
C PRO A 86 6.69 -14.92 -5.53
N GLU A 87 5.41 -14.60 -5.73
CA GLU A 87 5.03 -13.48 -6.59
C GLU A 87 5.45 -12.14 -5.96
N ILE A 88 6.21 -11.35 -6.70
CA ILE A 88 6.58 -9.99 -6.31
C ILE A 88 5.48 -9.05 -6.81
N LYS A 89 4.83 -8.34 -5.90
CA LYS A 89 3.72 -7.43 -6.22
C LYS A 89 3.90 -6.08 -5.56
N ALA A 90 3.36 -5.08 -6.22
CA ALA A 90 2.99 -3.81 -5.63
C ALA A 90 1.46 -3.79 -5.50
N ILE A 91 0.95 -3.12 -4.47
CA ILE A 91 -0.48 -3.00 -4.19
C ILE A 91 -0.91 -1.55 -4.37
N HIS A 92 -2.10 -1.34 -4.95
CA HIS A 92 -2.74 -0.02 -4.98
C HIS A 92 -3.45 0.25 -3.64
N ALA A 93 -2.68 0.31 -2.56
CA ALA A 93 -3.12 0.57 -1.20
C ALA A 93 -2.04 1.36 -0.43
N GLY A 94 -2.36 1.81 0.78
CA GLY A 94 -1.39 2.44 1.67
C GLY A 94 -0.64 1.39 2.49
N LEU A 95 0.69 1.50 2.55
CA LEU A 95 1.54 0.75 3.47
C LEU A 95 2.43 1.74 4.23
N GLU A 96 2.68 1.49 5.51
CA GLU A 96 3.56 2.34 6.33
C GLU A 96 5.00 2.38 5.80
N CYS A 97 5.42 1.41 4.97
CA CYS A 97 6.72 1.43 4.28
C CYS A 97 6.95 2.72 3.47
N GLY A 98 5.89 3.38 2.96
CA GLY A 98 6.03 4.68 2.31
C GLY A 98 6.50 5.77 3.29
N LEU A 99 5.87 5.83 4.46
CA LEU A 99 6.25 6.76 5.53
C LEU A 99 7.64 6.44 6.10
N LEU A 100 7.88 5.16 6.42
CA LEU A 100 9.15 4.70 6.97
C LEU A 100 10.32 4.96 6.01
N GLY A 101 10.14 4.71 4.71
CA GLY A 101 11.17 4.99 3.70
C GLY A 101 11.40 6.48 3.46
N GLY A 102 10.40 7.33 3.68
CA GLY A 102 10.57 8.78 3.66
C GLY A 102 11.42 9.30 4.81
N VAL A 103 11.34 8.68 5.99
CA VAL A 103 12.14 9.04 7.18
C VAL A 103 13.51 8.35 7.18
N TYR A 104 13.58 7.10 6.77
CA TYR A 104 14.78 6.26 6.74
C TYR A 104 15.12 5.86 5.30
N PRO A 105 15.69 6.77 4.49
CA PRO A 105 15.86 6.56 3.04
C PRO A 105 16.82 5.43 2.67
N ASN A 106 17.67 5.01 3.61
CA ASN A 106 18.67 3.97 3.41
C ASN A 106 18.25 2.59 3.93
N TRP A 107 17.02 2.44 4.45
CA TRP A 107 16.53 1.13 4.88
C TRP A 107 16.21 0.24 3.69
N ASP A 108 16.71 -0.99 3.75
CA ASP A 108 16.27 -2.06 2.87
C ASP A 108 15.01 -2.70 3.48
N MET A 109 13.88 -2.56 2.78
CA MET A 109 12.55 -2.88 3.33
C MET A 109 11.79 -3.85 2.44
N ILE A 110 10.97 -4.67 3.09
CA ILE A 110 10.06 -5.61 2.42
C ILE A 110 8.80 -5.79 3.26
N SER A 111 7.68 -6.05 2.58
CA SER A 111 6.38 -6.30 3.20
C SER A 111 5.89 -7.67 2.76
N PHE A 112 5.46 -8.48 3.73
CA PHE A 112 4.93 -9.82 3.53
C PHE A 112 4.04 -10.18 4.73
N GLY A 113 3.14 -11.15 4.57
CA GLY A 113 2.21 -11.53 5.63
C GLY A 113 1.38 -12.76 5.27
N PRO A 114 0.53 -13.23 6.22
CA PRO A 114 -0.41 -14.31 5.97
C PRO A 114 -1.54 -13.86 5.04
N THR A 115 -2.36 -14.82 4.60
CA THR A 115 -3.56 -14.50 3.80
C THR A 115 -4.68 -14.02 4.72
N ILE A 116 -5.04 -12.74 4.58
CA ILE A 116 -6.20 -12.12 5.22
C ILE A 116 -7.22 -11.79 4.11
N ARG A 117 -8.50 -12.04 4.36
CA ARG A 117 -9.59 -11.69 3.45
C ARG A 117 -10.54 -10.71 4.11
N PHE A 118 -11.03 -9.77 3.30
CA PHE A 118 -11.98 -8.72 3.68
C PHE A 118 -11.54 -7.86 4.88
N PRO A 119 -10.26 -7.41 4.94
CA PRO A 119 -9.84 -6.50 6.00
C PRO A 119 -10.70 -5.23 5.96
N HIS A 120 -10.93 -4.63 7.14
CA HIS A 120 -11.79 -3.45 7.33
C HIS A 120 -13.29 -3.70 7.17
N SER A 121 -13.74 -4.95 7.21
CA SER A 121 -15.16 -5.30 7.20
C SER A 121 -15.49 -6.27 8.34
N PRO A 122 -16.77 -6.38 8.75
CA PRO A 122 -17.20 -7.41 9.69
C PRO A 122 -16.93 -8.85 9.20
N ASP A 123 -16.68 -9.05 7.90
CA ASP A 123 -16.35 -10.34 7.30
C ASP A 123 -14.84 -10.67 7.35
N GLU A 124 -14.04 -9.83 8.02
CA GLU A 124 -12.60 -9.98 8.14
C GLU A 124 -12.23 -11.34 8.75
N LYS A 125 -11.35 -12.06 8.05
CA LYS A 125 -10.86 -13.38 8.48
C LYS A 125 -9.46 -13.66 7.99
N VAL A 126 -8.71 -14.39 8.82
CA VAL A 126 -7.35 -14.85 8.51
C VAL A 126 -7.35 -16.35 8.23
N ASN A 127 -6.57 -16.77 7.22
CA ASN A 127 -6.35 -18.19 6.97
C ASN A 127 -5.27 -18.72 7.91
N ILE A 128 -5.66 -19.59 8.85
CA ILE A 128 -4.81 -20.15 9.92
C ILE A 128 -3.57 -20.88 9.36
N GLU A 129 -3.72 -21.68 8.31
CA GLU A 129 -2.59 -22.41 7.70
C GLU A 129 -1.52 -21.45 7.18
N THR A 130 -1.95 -20.32 6.60
CA THR A 130 -1.01 -19.31 6.10
C THR A 130 -0.33 -18.49 7.18
N VAL A 131 -0.87 -18.47 8.41
CA VAL A 131 -0.20 -17.86 9.57
C VAL A 131 1.01 -18.68 9.97
N VAL A 132 0.88 -20.02 10.01
CA VAL A 132 2.01 -20.92 10.27
C VAL A 132 3.08 -20.74 9.20
N LYS A 133 2.67 -20.74 7.92
CA LYS A 133 3.59 -20.51 6.80
C LYS A 133 4.31 -19.16 6.89
N PHE A 134 3.59 -18.09 7.25
CA PHE A 134 4.16 -16.77 7.46
C PHE A 134 5.22 -16.79 8.55
N TYR A 135 4.91 -17.38 9.72
CA TYR A 135 5.82 -17.46 10.85
C TYR A 135 7.08 -18.28 10.50
N ASP A 136 6.89 -19.43 9.85
CA ASP A 136 7.97 -20.29 9.39
C ASP A 136 8.86 -19.62 8.35
N PHE A 137 8.29 -18.76 7.51
CA PHE A 137 9.04 -17.99 6.52
C PHE A 137 9.80 -16.84 7.19
N LEU A 138 9.16 -16.11 8.11
CA LEU A 138 9.79 -15.07 8.92
C LEU A 138 11.03 -15.62 9.65
N LEU A 139 10.88 -16.73 10.37
CA LEU A 139 12.00 -17.34 11.10
C LEU A 139 13.14 -17.74 10.17
N GLU A 140 12.82 -18.30 9.01
CA GLU A 140 13.84 -18.73 8.06
C GLU A 140 14.54 -17.53 7.39
N THR A 141 13.82 -16.46 7.09
CA THR A 141 14.41 -15.20 6.63
C THR A 141 15.36 -14.62 7.67
N LEU A 142 14.98 -14.62 8.96
CA LEU A 142 15.83 -14.10 10.04
C LEU A 142 17.15 -14.87 10.18
N LYS A 143 17.16 -16.19 9.97
CA LYS A 143 18.39 -17.00 9.96
C LYS A 143 19.31 -16.70 8.77
N ASN A 144 18.73 -16.24 7.66
CA ASN A 144 19.42 -16.02 6.39
C ASN A 144 19.56 -14.54 6.05
N ILE A 145 19.46 -13.63 7.02
CA ILE A 145 19.60 -12.17 6.82
C ILE A 145 20.87 -11.88 5.99
N PRO A 146 20.80 -10.98 4.99
CA PRO A 146 21.96 -10.58 4.20
C PRO A 146 23.14 -10.18 5.10
N LYS A 147 24.33 -10.74 4.83
CA LYS A 147 25.55 -10.29 5.49
C LYS A 147 25.88 -8.87 5.01
N LYS A 148 26.33 -8.02 5.93
CA LYS A 148 26.88 -6.70 5.60
C LYS A 148 28.29 -6.83 5.01
#